data_AF-A0A645EM77-F1
#
_entry.id   AF-A0A645EM77-F1
#
_cell.length_a   1.000
_cell.length_b   1.000
_cell.length_c   1.000
_cell.angle_alpha   90.00
_cell.angle_beta   90.00
_cell.angle_gamma   90.00
#
_symmetry.space_group_name_H-M   'P 1'
#
loop_
_entity.id
_entity.type
_entity.pdbx_description
1 polymer ?
#
loop_
_entity_poly.entity_id
_entity_poly.type
_entity_poly.pdbx_seq_one_letter_code
_entity_poly.pdbx_strand_id
1 'polypeptide(L)' 'MKKVLTEIQDGTFARNWILENRVGRPHFNAMKRQGAETQLVKVGQQLRSQMTFLKK' A
#
# COMPACT_ATOMS: atom_id res chain seq x y z
N MET A 1 -0.95 -17.54 -2.65
CA MET A 1 -2.38 -17.17 -2.85
C MET A 1 -3.35 -17.94 -1.97
N LYS A 2 -3.28 -19.28 -1.84
CA LYS A 2 -4.23 -20.09 -1.03
C LYS A 2 -4.42 -19.56 0.41
N LYS A 3 -3.33 -19.27 1.13
CA LYS A 3 -3.38 -18.73 2.51
C LYS A 3 -4.18 -17.43 2.62
N VAL A 4 -3.88 -16.44 1.78
CA VAL A 4 -4.57 -15.14 1.79
C VAL A 4 -6.05 -15.31 1.46
N LEU A 5 -6.39 -16.20 0.51
CA LEU A 5 -7.77 -16.50 0.18
C LEU A 5 -8.50 -17.12 1.38
N THR A 6 -7.89 -18.06 2.09
CA THR A 6 -8.46 -18.64 3.32
C THR A 6 -8.72 -17.56 4.37
N GLU A 7 -7.74 -16.69 4.65
CA GLU A 7 -7.89 -15.59 5.63
C GLU A 7 -8.97 -14.56 5.24
N ILE A 8 -9.24 -14.40 3.94
CA ILE A 8 -10.35 -13.58 3.44
C ILE A 8 -11.67 -14.30 3.67
N GLN A 9 -11.75 -15.58 3.32
CA GLN A 9 -12.97 -16.39 3.40
C GLN A 9 -13.40 -16.66 4.86
N ASP A 10 -12.46 -16.87 5.76
CA ASP A 10 -12.72 -17.10 7.19
C ASP A 10 -12.88 -15.79 8.01
N GLY A 11 -12.69 -14.63 7.37
CA GLY A 11 -12.88 -13.31 7.97
C GLY A 11 -11.71 -12.81 8.82
N THR A 12 -10.62 -13.57 8.96
CA THR A 12 -9.41 -13.16 9.70
C THR A 12 -8.84 -11.85 9.16
N PHE A 13 -8.77 -11.71 7.83
CA PHE A 13 -8.30 -10.50 7.18
C PHE A 13 -9.14 -9.28 7.56
N ALA A 14 -10.48 -9.42 7.48
CA ALA A 14 -11.41 -8.33 7.77
C ALA A 14 -11.34 -7.89 9.24
N ARG A 15 -11.28 -8.86 10.17
CA ARG A 15 -11.13 -8.61 11.61
C ARG A 15 -9.85 -7.82 11.90
N ASN A 16 -8.71 -8.26 11.35
CA ASN A 16 -7.42 -7.62 11.55
C ASN A 16 -7.41 -6.20 10.97
N TRP A 17 -7.97 -6.00 9.78
CA TRP A 17 -8.06 -4.69 9.16
C TRP A 17 -8.93 -3.72 9.97
N ILE A 18 -10.08 -4.15 10.48
CA ILE A 18 -10.95 -3.30 11.31
C ILE A 18 -10.23 -2.88 12.59
N LEU A 19 -9.54 -3.81 13.27
CA LEU A 19 -8.80 -3.51 14.49
C LEU A 19 -7.68 -2.48 14.24
N GLU A 20 -6.86 -2.71 13.22
CA GLU A 20 -5.80 -1.80 12.77
C GLU A 20 -6.36 -0.41 12.42
N ASN A 21 -7.52 -0.36 11.77
CA ASN A 21 -8.16 0.89 11.39
C ASN A 21 -8.63 1.70 12.61
N ARG A 22 -9.21 1.02 13.60
CA ARG A 22 -9.67 1.65 14.86
C ARG A 22 -8.53 2.31 15.65
N VAL A 23 -7.31 1.80 15.53
CA VAL A 23 -6.12 2.38 16.19
C VAL A 23 -5.34 3.35 15.29
N GLY A 24 -5.92 3.80 14.17
CA GLY A 24 -5.32 4.83 13.32
C GLY A 24 -4.35 4.30 12.24
N ARG A 25 -4.34 2.99 11.98
CA ARG A 25 -3.57 2.35 10.91
C ARG A 25 -2.03 2.48 11.01
N PRO A 26 -1.41 2.31 12.20
CA PRO A 26 0.03 2.51 12.38
C PRO A 26 0.90 1.64 11.45
N HIS A 27 0.58 0.36 11.32
CA HIS A 27 1.33 -0.58 10.48
C HIS A 27 1.18 -0.24 9.00
N PHE A 28 -0.05 0.02 8.54
CA PHE A 28 -0.30 0.42 7.16
C PHE A 28 0.41 1.73 6.80
N ASN A 29 0.38 2.73 7.68
CA ASN A 29 1.06 4.01 7.46
C ASN A 29 2.58 3.85 7.40
N ALA A 30 3.15 2.99 8.26
CA ALA A 30 4.58 2.67 8.23
C ALA A 30 4.98 2.00 6.91
N MET A 31 4.25 0.98 6.47
CA MET A 31 4.48 0.31 5.18
C MET A 31 4.35 1.28 4.00
N LYS A 32 3.32 2.13 4.01
CA LYS A 32 3.10 3.14 2.97
C LYS A 32 4.28 4.11 2.86
N ARG A 33 4.77 4.60 4.00
CA ARG A 33 5.93 5.51 4.06
C ARG A 33 7.19 4.83 3.54
N GLN A 34 7.48 3.62 4.03
CA GLN A 34 8.64 2.84 3.58
C GLN A 34 8.61 2.59 2.06
N GLY A 35 7.44 2.20 1.52
CA GLY A 35 7.28 1.99 0.08
C GLY A 35 7.53 3.26 -0.74
N ALA A 36 7.06 4.41 -0.26
CA ALA A 36 7.25 5.70 -0.92
C ALA A 36 8.71 6.20 -0.90
N GLU A 37 9.48 5.83 0.12
CA GLU A 37 10.87 6.28 0.30
C GLU A 37 11.88 5.53 -0.59
N THR A 38 11.45 4.47 -1.28
CA THR A 38 12.30 3.63 -2.14
C THR A 38 12.85 4.39 -3.36
N GLN A 39 14.04 3.98 -3.83
CA GLN A 39 14.65 4.54 -5.04
C GLN A 39 13.74 4.35 -6.27
N LEU A 40 13.05 3.22 -6.37
CA LEU A 40 12.10 2.92 -7.45
C LEU A 40 11.02 4.01 -7.57
N VAL A 41 10.42 4.40 -6.44
CA VAL A 41 9.38 5.43 -6.42
C VAL A 41 9.94 6.79 -6.81
N LYS A 42 11.12 7.17 -6.27
CA LYS A 42 11.78 8.45 -6.58
C LYS A 42 12.13 8.58 -8.06
N VAL A 43 12.82 7.58 -8.63
CA VAL A 43 13.19 7.57 -10.04
C VAL A 43 11.94 7.52 -10.93
N GLY A 44 10.96 6.68 -10.58
CA GLY A 44 9.72 6.59 -11.35
C GLY A 44 8.94 7.91 -11.37
N GLN A 45 8.93 8.67 -10.28
CA GLN A 45 8.31 10.00 -10.24
C GLN A 45 9.03 10.98 -11.17
N GLN A 46 10.36 10.99 -11.15
CA GLN A 46 11.16 11.83 -12.04
C GLN A 46 10.87 11.51 -13.52
N LEU A 47 10.90 10.23 -13.89
CA LEU A 47 10.60 9.80 -15.26
C LEU A 47 9.19 10.22 -15.70
N ARG A 48 8.17 10.00 -14.87
CA ARG A 48 6.79 10.41 -15.18
C ARG A 48 6.63 11.92 -15.28
N SER A 49 7.43 12.71 -14.57
CA SER A 49 7.37 14.18 -14.67
C SER A 49 7.83 14.72 -16.03
N GLN A 50 8.69 13.97 -16.72
CA GLN A 50 9.21 14.29 -18.06
C GLN A 50 8.30 13.80 -19.19
N MET A 51 7.34 12.92 -18.88
CA MET A 51 6.34 12.46 -19.84
C MET A 51 5.33 13.57 -20.11
N THR A 52 5.62 14.42 -21.09
CA THR A 52 4.78 15.55 -21.50
C THR A 52 3.37 15.14 -21.89
N PHE A 53 3.20 13.93 -22.41
CA PHE A 53 1.92 13.32 -22.77
C PHE A 53 1.06 12.87 -21.56
N LEU A 54 1.61 12.84 -20.35
CA LEU A 54 0.85 12.57 -19.11
C LEU A 54 0.35 13.85 -18.42
N LYS A 55 0.86 15.02 -18.81
CA LYS A 55 0.36 16.30 -18.31
C LYS A 55 -0.97 16.58 -19.01
N LYS A 56 -2.06 16.55 -18.25
CA LYS A 56 -3.37 16.99 -18.71
C LYS A 56 -3.45 18.51 -18.71
#